data_AF-A0A847DU87-F1
#
_entry.id   AF-A0A847DU87-F1
#
_cell.length_a   1.000
_cell.length_b   1.000
_cell.length_c   1.000
_cell.angle_alpha   90.00
_cell.angle_beta   90.00
_cell.angle_gamma   90.00
#
_symmetry.space_group_name_H-M   'P 1'
#
loop_
_entity.id
_entity.type
_entity.pdbx_description
1 polymer ?
#
loop_
_entity_poly.entity_id
_entity_poly.type
_entity_poly.pdbx_seq_one_letter_code
_entity_poly.pdbx_strand_id
1 'polypeptide(L)'
;ALGRICAAEELWGKAEEFLLRAERRDPDAQTRTLLAQLCERLDRDEDAARWYREAALAAFGDESVRLTPERLPATVDETLDDADAPRALPIPGP
;
A
#
# COMPACT_ATOMS: atom_id res chain seq x y z
N ALA A 1 2.82 5.65 21.65
CA ALA A 1 2.39 7.05 21.81
C ALA A 1 3.53 8.06 22.12
N LEU A 2 4.82 7.65 22.21
CA LEU A 2 5.92 8.57 22.56
C LEU A 2 6.39 9.49 21.41
N GLY A 3 6.42 9.02 20.16
CA GLY A 3 6.88 9.83 19.02
C GLY A 3 6.09 11.13 18.80
N ARG A 4 4.79 11.14 19.16
CA ARG A 4 3.95 12.36 19.10
C ARG A 4 4.26 13.35 20.22
N ILE A 5 4.71 12.88 21.38
CA ILE A 5 5.00 13.72 22.55
C ILE A 5 6.35 14.43 22.34
N CYS A 6 7.37 13.72 21.86
CA CYS A 6 8.66 14.36 21.57
C CYS A 6 8.59 15.37 20.43
N ALA A 7 7.65 15.18 19.50
CA ALA A 7 7.37 16.14 18.43
C ALA A 7 6.74 17.46 18.92
N ALA A 8 6.07 17.44 20.08
CA ALA A 8 5.47 18.64 20.68
C ALA A 8 6.48 19.47 21.49
N GLU A 9 7.58 18.87 21.93
CA GLU A 9 8.56 19.47 22.85
C GLU A 9 9.90 19.81 22.17
N GLU A 10 10.01 19.68 20.84
CA GLU A 10 11.24 19.87 20.07
C GLU A 10 12.43 18.98 20.54
N LEU A 11 12.14 17.89 21.26
CA LEU A 11 13.13 16.97 21.84
C LEU A 11 13.55 15.88 20.84
N TRP A 12 13.80 16.27 19.59
CA TRP A 12 14.01 15.37 18.46
C TRP A 12 15.14 14.37 18.67
N GLY A 13 16.28 14.79 19.24
CA GLY A 13 17.41 13.89 19.49
C GLY A 13 17.13 12.79 20.52
N LYS A 14 16.42 13.11 21.62
CA LYS A 14 16.02 12.10 22.62
C LYS A 14 14.94 11.16 22.08
N ALA A 15 14.07 11.69 21.21
CA ALA A 15 13.08 10.89 20.51
C ALA A 15 13.76 9.84 19.61
N GLU A 16 14.74 10.26 18.82
CA GLU A 16 15.51 9.38 17.93
C GLU A 16 16.20 8.29 18.75
N GLU A 17 16.89 8.67 19.83
CA GLU A 17 17.61 7.73 20.69
C GLU A 17 16.70 6.68 21.34
N PHE A 18 15.51 7.09 21.77
CA PHE A 18 14.49 6.18 22.33
C PHE A 18 13.93 5.25 21.25
N LEU A 19 13.57 5.77 20.09
CA LEU A 19 13.03 4.99 18.97
C LEU A 19 14.06 3.98 18.46
N LEU A 20 15.34 4.38 18.33
CA LEU A 20 16.42 3.47 17.96
C LEU A 20 16.65 2.36 18.99
N ARG A 21 16.46 2.64 20.29
CA ARG A 21 16.50 1.59 21.34
C ARG A 21 15.30 0.65 21.24
N ALA A 22 14.11 1.19 21.00
CA ALA A 22 12.91 0.38 20.81
C ALA A 22 13.08 -0.56 19.61
N GLU A 23 13.55 -0.04 18.47
CA GLU A 23 13.81 -0.81 17.25
C GLU A 23 14.81 -1.94 17.46
N ARG A 24 15.90 -1.69 18.21
CA ARG A 24 16.89 -2.74 18.54
C ARG A 24 16.33 -3.81 19.48
N ARG A 25 15.38 -3.45 20.34
CA ARG A 25 14.81 -4.37 21.34
C ARG A 25 13.70 -5.23 20.73
N ASP A 26 12.84 -4.61 19.94
CA ASP A 26 11.68 -5.23 19.32
C ASP A 26 11.43 -4.56 17.94
N PRO A 27 11.95 -5.17 16.86
CA PRO A 27 11.90 -4.57 15.54
C PRO A 27 10.47 -4.57 15.01
N ASP A 28 9.87 -3.39 14.85
CA ASP A 28 8.45 -3.25 14.54
C ASP A 28 8.19 -2.16 13.47
N ALA A 29 7.22 -2.41 12.60
CA ALA A 29 6.88 -1.51 11.50
C ALA A 29 6.44 -0.12 12.01
N GLN A 30 5.75 -0.06 13.16
CA GLN A 30 5.32 1.21 13.74
C GLN A 30 6.53 2.02 14.24
N THR A 31 7.50 1.38 14.89
CA THR A 31 8.72 2.05 15.37
C THR A 31 9.54 2.62 14.20
N ARG A 32 9.72 1.86 13.12
CA ARG A 32 10.40 2.34 11.90
C ARG A 32 9.67 3.50 11.22
N THR A 33 8.34 3.45 11.18
CA THR A 33 7.52 4.55 10.63
C THR A 33 7.73 5.85 11.43
N LEU A 34 7.84 5.76 12.75
CA LEU A 34 8.10 6.93 13.61
C LEU A 34 9.52 7.49 13.41
N LEU A 35 10.52 6.63 13.18
CA LEU A 35 11.88 7.06 12.80
C LEU A 35 11.88 7.78 11.45
N ALA A 36 11.11 7.28 10.49
CA ALA A 36 11.00 7.92 9.17
C ALA A 36 10.41 9.33 9.26
N GLN A 37 9.29 9.50 9.97
CA GLN A 37 8.65 10.81 10.20
C GLN A 37 9.57 11.78 10.95
N LEU A 38 10.41 11.26 11.85
CA LEU A 38 11.41 12.06 12.54
C LEU A 38 12.49 12.55 11.57
N CYS A 39 12.99 11.67 10.69
CA CYS A 39 13.94 12.04 9.66
C CYS A 39 13.38 13.10 8.68
N GLU A 40 12.11 13.00 8.26
CA GLU A 40 11.46 14.02 7.43
C GLU A 40 11.46 15.40 8.10
N ARG A 41 11.18 15.44 9.40
CA ARG A 41 11.21 16.71 10.17
C ARG A 41 12.60 17.29 10.38
N LEU A 42 13.64 16.47 10.23
CA LEU A 42 15.03 16.88 10.33
C LEU A 42 15.66 17.13 8.93
N ASP A 43 14.84 17.18 7.87
CA ASP A 43 15.28 17.31 6.48
C ASP A 43 16.30 16.22 6.05
N ARG A 44 16.13 15.00 6.59
CA ARG A 44 16.96 13.82 6.29
C ARG A 44 16.21 12.84 5.39
N ASP A 45 15.89 13.27 4.18
CA ASP A 45 14.99 12.56 3.25
C ASP A 45 15.46 11.14 2.90
N GLU A 46 16.77 10.94 2.69
CA GLU A 46 17.33 9.62 2.35
C GLU A 46 17.14 8.61 3.50
N ASP A 47 17.35 9.07 4.74
CA ASP A 47 17.17 8.25 5.92
C ASP A 47 15.68 7.95 6.15
N ALA A 48 14.80 8.94 5.93
CA ALA A 48 13.35 8.76 5.99
C ALA A 48 12.88 7.69 5.01
N ALA A 49 13.32 7.79 3.74
CA ALA A 49 12.98 6.83 2.70
C ALA A 49 13.49 5.41 3.00
N ARG A 50 14.65 5.26 3.65
CA ARG A 50 15.13 3.96 4.13
C ARG A 50 14.19 3.39 5.20
N TRP A 51 13.87 4.18 6.22
CA TRP A 51 13.02 3.72 7.32
C TRP A 51 11.60 3.36 6.88
N TYR A 52 11.00 4.12 5.96
CA TYR A 52 9.70 3.76 5.39
C TYR A 52 9.72 2.45 4.60
N ARG A 53 10.78 2.20 3.81
CA ARG A 53 10.93 0.94 3.07
C ARG A 53 11.04 -0.25 4.02
N GLU A 54 11.87 -0.13 5.05
CA GLU A 54 12.00 -1.19 6.06
C GLU A 54 10.71 -1.40 6.86
N ALA A 55 9.98 -0.33 7.17
CA ALA A 55 8.66 -0.42 7.81
C ALA A 55 7.66 -1.18 6.93
N ALA A 56 7.60 -0.88 5.64
CA ALA A 56 6.73 -1.58 4.70
C ALA A 56 7.11 -3.06 4.56
N LEU A 57 8.40 -3.36 4.41
CA LEU A 57 8.87 -4.75 4.33
C LEU A 57 8.54 -5.54 5.60
N ALA A 58 8.63 -4.92 6.77
CA ALA A 58 8.29 -5.59 8.03
C ALA A 58 6.77 -5.75 8.23
N ALA A 59 5.96 -4.79 7.78
CA ALA A 59 4.51 -4.85 7.90
C ALA A 59 3.88 -5.87 6.93
N PHE A 60 4.40 -5.94 5.71
CA PHE A 60 3.79 -6.72 4.62
C PHE A 60 4.58 -7.98 4.25
N GLY A 61 5.85 -8.10 4.64
CA GLY A 61 6.68 -9.24 4.29
C GLY A 61 6.67 -9.56 2.79
N ASP A 62 6.68 -10.87 2.48
CA ASP A 62 6.60 -11.42 1.11
C ASP A 62 5.20 -11.25 0.48
N GLU A 63 4.19 -10.82 1.24
CA GLU A 63 2.82 -10.59 0.72
C GLU A 63 2.79 -9.42 -0.27
N SER A 64 3.74 -8.49 -0.16
CA SER A 64 3.92 -7.38 -1.11
C SER A 64 4.27 -7.87 -2.53
N VAL A 65 4.86 -9.06 -2.69
CA VAL A 65 5.12 -9.69 -3.99
C VAL A 65 3.83 -10.22 -4.64
N ARG A 66 2.76 -10.45 -3.87
CA ARG A 66 1.45 -10.89 -4.38
C ARG A 66 0.61 -9.80 -5.02
N LEU A 67 1.09 -8.55 -5.02
CA LEU A 67 0.60 -7.53 -5.96
C LEU A 67 1.10 -7.82 -7.39
N THR A 68 1.25 -9.09 -7.76
CA THR A 68 1.05 -9.51 -9.14
C THR A 68 -0.27 -8.89 -9.57
N PRO A 69 -0.31 -8.07 -10.61
CA PRO A 69 -1.58 -7.67 -11.18
C PRO A 69 -2.26 -8.99 -11.55
N GLU A 70 -3.26 -9.41 -10.78
CA GLU A 70 -4.23 -10.35 -11.29
C GLU A 70 -4.67 -9.69 -12.58
N ARG A 71 -4.24 -10.30 -13.68
CA ARG A 71 -4.55 -9.83 -15.02
C ARG A 71 -6.07 -9.77 -15.02
N LEU A 72 -6.60 -8.54 -14.94
CA LEU A 72 -8.02 -8.26 -15.09
C LEU A 72 -8.49 -9.19 -16.19
N PRO A 73 -9.47 -10.08 -15.93
CA PRO A 73 -9.94 -10.96 -16.99
C PRO A 73 -10.29 -10.03 -18.13
N ALA A 74 -9.57 -10.17 -19.24
CA ALA A 74 -9.84 -9.39 -20.41
C ALA A 74 -11.30 -9.69 -20.71
N THR A 75 -12.16 -8.69 -20.52
CA THR A 75 -13.53 -8.74 -21.02
C THR A 75 -13.39 -8.80 -22.53
N VAL A 76 -13.22 -10.00 -23.06
CA VAL A 76 -13.57 -10.30 -24.44
C VAL A 76 -15.09 -10.36 -24.42
N ASP A 77 -15.67 -9.17 -24.56
CA ASP A 77 -16.96 -9.01 -25.21
C ASP A 77 -16.79 -9.48 -26.66
N GLU A 78 -17.01 -10.77 -26.89
CA GLU A 78 -17.08 -11.31 -28.24
C GLU A 78 -17.81 -12.65 -28.22
N THR A 79 -19.14 -12.56 -28.23
CA THR A 79 -19.99 -13.44 -29.05
C THR A 79 -21.30 -12.70 -29.29
N LEU A 80 -21.25 -11.66 -30.12
CA LEU A 80 -22.33 -11.43 -31.07
C LEU A 80 -22.22 -12.56 -32.11
N ASP A 81 -22.59 -13.78 -31.70
CA ASP A 81 -22.68 -14.90 -32.63
C ASP A 81 -24.02 -14.79 -33.35
N ASP A 82 -23.89 -14.35 -34.59
CA ASP A 82 -24.77 -14.55 -35.73
C ASP A 82 -26.00 -15.43 -35.49
N ALA A 83 -27.16 -14.77 -35.35
CA ALA A 83 -28.45 -15.36 -35.67
C ALA A 83 -29.37 -14.30 -36.27
N ASP A 84 -28.93 -13.64 -37.34
CA ASP A 84 -29.85 -13.02 -38.30
C ASP A 84 -30.54 -14.12 -39.12
N ALA A 85 -31.41 -14.87 -38.46
CA ALA A 85 -32.44 -15.62 -39.14
C ALA A 85 -33.66 -14.70 -39.23
N PRO A 86 -34.10 -14.27 -40.43
CA PRO A 86 -35.36 -13.55 -40.53
C PRO A 86 -36.48 -14.51 -40.11
N ARG A 87 -37.01 -14.30 -38.90
CA ARG A 87 -38.24 -14.97 -38.46
C ARG A 87 -39.36 -14.47 -39.36
N ALA A 88 -39.70 -15.24 -40.39
CA ALA A 88 -40.96 -15.11 -41.09
C ALA A 88 -42.08 -15.34 -40.08
N LEU A 89 -42.72 -14.26 -39.62
CA LEU A 89 -43.94 -14.35 -38.84
C LEU A 89 -45.06 -14.82 -39.79
N PRO A 90 -45.85 -15.86 -39.42
CA PRO A 90 -47.06 -16.15 -40.18
C PRO A 90 -48.02 -14.97 -40.03
N ILE A 91 -48.41 -14.38 -41.15
CA ILE A 91 -49.48 -13.37 -41.20
C ILE A 91 -50.80 -14.11 -41.00
N PRO A 92 -51.58 -13.85 -39.92
CA PRO A 92 -52.91 -14.42 -39.80
C PRO A 92 -53.88 -13.64 -40.69
N GLY A 93 -54.70 -14.34 -41.47
CA GLY A 93 -55.92 -13.76 -42.04
C GLY A 93 -56.75 -14.76 -42.85
N PRO A 94 -58.04 -14.47 -43.11
CA PRO A 94 -58.89 -13.43 -42.50
C PRO A 94 -59.67 -13.93 -41.26
#